data_AF-A0A3Q9KUK8-F1
#
_entry.id   AF-A0A3Q9KUK8-F1
#
_cell.length_a   1.000
_cell.length_b   1.000
_cell.length_c   1.000
_cell.angle_alpha   90.00
_cell.angle_beta   90.00
_cell.angle_gamma   90.00
#
_symmetry.space_group_name_H-M   'P 1'
#
loop_
_entity.id
_entity.type
_entity.pdbx_description
1 polymer ?
#
loop_
_entity_poly.entity_id
_entity_poly.type
_entity_poly.pdbx_seq_one_letter_code
_entity_poly.pdbx_strand_id
1 'polypeptide(L)' 'MERAADRPVTRDQDGTLTVPLRLAHFGEHMASPSLLLTVAEAENLHASLCYALDGEPAPDDAPDCRKPIQYPGGRQRF' A
#
# COMPACT_ATOMS: atom_id res chain seq x y z
N MET A 1 11.23 11.89 9.59
CA MET A 1 10.50 11.97 8.30
C MET A 1 9.04 11.75 8.63
N GLU A 2 8.26 12.82 8.61
CA GLU A 2 6.84 12.81 8.98
C GLU A 2 6.07 11.99 7.95
N ARG A 3 5.23 11.05 8.40
CA ARG A 3 4.38 10.23 7.51
C ARG A 3 3.49 11.17 6.72
N ALA A 4 3.40 10.99 5.41
CA ALA A 4 2.38 11.59 4.57
C ALA A 4 1.01 10.98 4.94
N ALA A 5 0.48 11.38 6.10
CA ALA A 5 -0.81 10.94 6.63
C ALA A 5 -1.92 11.95 6.34
N ASP A 6 -1.83 12.71 5.25
CA ASP A 6 -2.77 13.83 5.09
C ASP A 6 -4.17 13.38 4.65
N ARG A 7 -4.33 12.22 3.99
CA ARG A 7 -5.65 11.76 3.54
C ARG A 7 -5.74 10.21 3.57
N PRO A 8 -6.73 9.62 4.27
CA PRO A 8 -6.94 8.19 4.26
C PRO A 8 -7.53 7.72 2.92
N VAL A 9 -7.33 6.43 2.61
CA VAL A 9 -8.10 5.76 1.55
C VAL A 9 -9.55 5.67 2.02
N THR A 10 -10.49 6.09 1.17
CA THR A 10 -11.92 6.02 1.46
C THR A 10 -12.61 5.02 0.55
N ARG A 11 -13.75 4.50 1.01
CA ARG A 11 -14.65 3.65 0.21
C ARG A 11 -16.01 4.32 0.14
N ASP A 12 -16.57 4.43 -1.05
CA ASP A 12 -17.91 4.99 -1.26
C ASP A 12 -19.02 3.93 -1.11
N GLN A 13 -20.27 4.36 -1.32
CA GLN A 13 -21.46 3.50 -1.20
C GLN A 13 -21.54 2.43 -2.29
N ASP A 14 -20.95 2.68 -3.46
CA ASP A 14 -20.90 1.76 -4.59
C ASP A 14 -19.74 0.75 -4.46
N GLY A 15 -18.94 0.89 -3.40
CA GLY A 15 -17.82 0.02 -3.09
C GLY A 15 -16.52 0.40 -3.80
N THR A 16 -16.48 1.52 -4.51
CA THR A 16 -15.29 2.08 -5.15
C THR A 16 -14.35 2.63 -4.09
N LEU A 17 -13.05 2.37 -4.25
CA LEU A 17 -12.00 2.88 -3.40
C LEU A 17 -11.39 4.14 -4.01
N THR A 18 -11.23 5.17 -3.19
CA THR A 18 -10.54 6.42 -3.57
C THR A 18 -9.22 6.49 -2.83
N VAL A 19 -8.12 6.42 -3.59
CA VAL A 19 -6.75 6.51 -3.07
C VAL A 19 -6.21 7.92 -3.34
N PRO A 20 -6.00 8.75 -2.31
CA PRO A 20 -5.40 10.06 -2.47
C PRO A 20 -3.89 9.92 -2.75
N LEU A 21 -3.40 10.57 -3.80
CA LEU A 21 -1.99 10.55 -4.18
C LEU A 21 -1.38 11.94 -4.04
N ARG A 22 -0.06 11.99 -3.82
CA ARG A 22 0.75 13.21 -3.91
C ARG A 22 1.71 13.04 -5.07
N LEU A 23 1.56 13.87 -6.11
CA LEU A 23 2.51 13.93 -7.22
C LEU A 23 3.56 14.99 -6.91
N ALA A 24 4.81 14.62 -7.06
CA ALA A 24 5.95 15.52 -6.90
C ALA A 24 6.95 15.35 -8.05
N HIS A 25 7.63 16.42 -8.41
CA HIS A 25 8.69 16.43 -9.41
C HIS A 25 9.91 17.13 -8.83
N PHE A 26 11.04 16.42 -8.79
CA PHE A 26 12.25 16.86 -8.07
C PHE A 26 11.99 17.27 -6.61
N GLY A 27 11.05 16.58 -5.94
CA GLY A 27 10.68 16.87 -4.55
C GLY A 27 9.65 17.99 -4.39
N GLU A 28 9.41 18.80 -5.42
CA GLU A 28 8.38 19.85 -5.40
C GLU A 28 6.99 19.26 -5.65
N HIS A 29 6.02 19.64 -4.81
CA HIS A 29 4.64 19.21 -4.96
C HIS A 29 4.03 19.79 -6.24
N MET A 30 3.45 18.92 -7.07
CA MET A 30 2.79 19.31 -8.31
C MET A 30 1.27 19.26 -8.22
N ALA A 31 0.73 18.16 -7.68
CA ALA A 31 -0.71 17.91 -7.66
C ALA A 31 -1.06 16.85 -6.61
N SER A 32 -2.33 16.78 -6.24
CA SER A 32 -2.86 15.78 -5.32
C SER A 32 -4.08 15.05 -5.89
N PRO A 33 -3.90 14.26 -6.98
CA PRO A 33 -5.02 13.57 -7.61
C PRO A 33 -5.58 12.47 -6.72
N SER A 34 -6.77 11.98 -7.08
CA SER A 34 -7.35 10.79 -6.46
C SER A 34 -7.43 9.69 -7.51
N LEU A 35 -6.94 8.49 -7.17
CA LEU A 35 -7.06 7.30 -7.99
C LEU A 35 -8.31 6.54 -7.56
N LEU A 36 -9.24 6.34 -8.49
CA LEU A 36 -10.46 5.58 -8.28
C LEU A 36 -10.23 4.15 -8.73
N LEU A 37 -10.56 3.20 -7.87
CA LEU A 37 -10.38 1.77 -8.11
C LEU A 37 -11.63 1.02 -7.69
N THR A 38 -12.05 0.07 -8.51
CA THR A 38 -12.92 -1.01 -8.04
C THR A 38 -12.17 -1.87 -7.02
N VAL A 39 -12.92 -2.71 -6.29
CA VAL A 39 -12.31 -3.68 -5.36
C VAL A 39 -11.32 -4.59 -6.10
N ALA A 40 -11.67 -5.11 -7.27
CA ALA A 40 -10.81 -6.00 -8.04
C ALA A 40 -9.51 -5.32 -8.50
N GLU A 41 -9.58 -4.06 -8.91
CA GLU A 41 -8.39 -3.28 -9.29
C GLU A 41 -7.51 -2.97 -8.08
N ALA A 42 -8.11 -2.66 -6.92
CA ALA A 42 -7.37 -2.43 -5.68
C ALA A 42 -6.64 -3.70 -5.21
N GLU A 43 -7.26 -4.87 -5.29
CA GLU A 43 -6.62 -6.15 -4.97
C GLU A 43 -5.45 -6.45 -5.93
N ASN A 44 -5.62 -6.21 -7.23
CA ASN A 44 -4.54 -6.37 -8.20
C ASN A 44 -3.37 -5.41 -7.95
N LEU A 45 -3.67 -4.15 -7.61
CA LEU A 45 -2.66 -3.16 -7.22
C LEU A 45 -1.93 -3.60 -5.94
N HIS A 46 -2.67 -4.07 -4.94
CA HIS A 46 -2.11 -4.60 -3.69
C HIS A 46 -1.13 -5.75 -3.96
N ALA A 47 -1.54 -6.75 -4.73
CA ALA A 47 -0.70 -7.89 -5.07
C ALA A 47 0.58 -7.46 -5.82
N SER A 48 0.44 -6.55 -6.78
CA SER A 48 1.58 -6.03 -7.56
C SER A 48 2.59 -5.29 -6.67
N LEU A 49 2.11 -4.44 -5.75
CA LEU A 49 2.97 -3.74 -4.80
C LEU A 49 3.61 -4.69 -3.80
N CYS A 50 2.86 -5.67 -3.28
CA CYS A 50 3.40 -6.65 -2.35
C CYS A 50 4.53 -7.47 -2.99
N TYR A 51 4.35 -7.90 -4.24
CA TYR A 51 5.38 -8.63 -4.99
C TYR A 51 6.59 -7.75 -5.32
N ALA A 52 6.39 -6.50 -5.76
CA ALA A 52 7.49 -5.60 -6.10
C ALA A 52 8.38 -5.27 -4.89
N LEU A 53 7.81 -5.28 -3.69
CA LEU A 53 8.52 -5.04 -2.44
C LEU A 53 9.09 -6.33 -1.83
N ASP A 54 8.89 -7.50 -2.44
CA ASP A 54 9.40 -8.77 -1.90
C ASP A 54 10.93 -8.74 -1.73
N GLY A 55 11.44 -9.29 -0.63
CA GLY A 55 12.86 -9.21 -0.24
C GLY A 55 13.33 -7.90 0.38
N GLU A 56 12.53 -6.81 0.32
CA GLU A 56 12.83 -5.58 1.06
C GLU A 56 12.44 -5.73 2.54
N PRO A 57 13.23 -5.18 3.48
CA PRO A 57 12.92 -5.24 4.90
C PRO A 57 11.57 -4.55 5.19
N ALA A 58 10.62 -5.31 5.75
CA ALA A 58 9.36 -4.75 6.18
C ALA A 58 9.58 -3.87 7.43
N PRO A 59 8.99 -2.66 7.50
CA PRO A 59 8.99 -1.87 8.72
C PRO A 59 8.19 -2.57 9.83
N ASP A 60 8.42 -2.20 11.10
CA ASP A 60 7.76 -2.83 12.25
C ASP A 60 6.23 -2.73 12.21
N ASP A 61 5.70 -1.66 11.59
CA ASP A 61 4.28 -1.41 11.42
C ASP A 61 3.75 -1.78 10.03
N ALA A 62 4.48 -2.64 9.31
CA ALA A 62 4.03 -3.18 8.03
C ALA A 62 2.72 -3.96 8.19
N PRO A 63 1.86 -3.98 7.15
CA PRO A 63 0.65 -4.79 7.16
C PRO A 63 0.98 -6.28 7.25
N ASP A 64 0.05 -7.08 7.77
CA ASP A 64 0.28 -8.51 8.02
C ASP A 64 0.67 -9.30 6.76
N CYS A 65 0.21 -8.88 5.57
CA CYS A 65 0.60 -9.47 4.29
C CYS A 65 2.10 -9.30 3.94
N ARG A 66 2.80 -8.40 4.64
CA ARG A 66 4.24 -8.13 4.50
C ARG A 66 5.07 -8.73 5.64
N LYS A 67 4.42 -9.32 6.64
CA LYS A 67 5.10 -9.96 7.77
C LYS A 67 5.50 -11.38 7.38
N PRO A 68 6.67 -11.87 7.84
CA PRO A 68 7.09 -13.23 7.56
C PRO A 68 6.06 -14.23 8.13
N ILE A 69 5.59 -15.15 7.28
CA ILE A 69 4.67 -16.20 7.70
C ILE A 69 5.44 -17.16 8.61
N GLN A 70 5.12 -17.12 9.91
CA GLN A 70 5.66 -18.06 10.88
C GLN A 70 4.86 -19.36 10.80
N TYR A 71 5.41 -20.37 10.11
CA TYR A 71 4.82 -21.70 10.16
C TYR A 71 5.06 -22.33 11.54
N PRO A 72 4.05 -22.96 12.15
CA PRO A 72 4.23 -23.75 13.38
C PRO A 72 5.18 -24.90 13.07
N GLY A 73 6.45 -24.74 13.44
CA GLY A 73 7.56 -25.58 12.99
C GLY A 73 8.89 -24.82 12.78
N GLY A 74 8.90 -23.49 12.88
CA GLY A 74 10.13 -22.71 13.06
C GLY A 74 10.96 -22.48 11.80
N ARG A 75 10.43 -22.78 10.60
CA ARG A 75 11.09 -22.41 9.34
C ARG A 75 10.51 -21.08 8.86
N GLN A 76 11.24 -19.99 9.11
CA GLN A 76 11.06 -18.75 8.36
C GLN A 76 11.62 -18.95 6.95
N ARG A 77 10.82 -18.62 5.94
CA ARG A 77 11.34 -18.31 4.60
C ARG A 77 11.07 -16.83 4.38
N PHE A 78 12.14 -16.13 4.01
CA PHE A 78 12.15 -14.73 3.64
C PHE A 78 11.55 -14.57 2.26
#